data_AF-A0A015LYE5-F1
#
_entry.id   AF-A0A015LYE5-F1
#
_cell.length_a   1.000
_cell.length_b   1.000
_cell.length_c   1.000
_cell.angle_alpha   90.00
_cell.angle_beta   90.00
_cell.angle_gamma   90.00
#
_symmetry.space_group_name_H-M   'P 1'
#
loop_
_entity.id
_entity.type
_entity.pdbx_description
1 polymer ?
#
loop_
_entity_poly.entity_id
_entity_poly.type
_entity_poly.pdbx_seq_one_letter_code
_entity_poly.pdbx_strand_id
1 'polypeptide(L)'
;MSENLSETSHWHEELVVKENSVSNSQMSDTNFTSKPEMMNNNTVESPDLESYAKKLGFNFANNKDDLKKFYDFAGPDFIWPSTMTEYDCHDIFYYITDSEWDPVGEEVATNTIAYHRLIESEAFRDKPEGMHVLIVHGKVLNYYEKDVSWEEYEELEKKYPGKYFAPITEKTVLLRRFFANDDTIRKEWQGRL
;
A
#
# COMPACT_ATOMS: atom_id res chain seq x y z
N MET A 1 19.40 -14.00 50.08
CA MET A 1 18.86 -12.73 50.60
C MET A 1 19.16 -11.67 49.55
N SER A 2 18.25 -11.01 48.86
CA SER A 2 16.80 -10.80 48.94
C SER A 2 16.35 -10.61 47.48
N GLU A 3 15.43 -11.42 46.93
CA GLU A 3 14.02 -11.08 46.73
C GLU A 3 13.69 -9.57 46.69
N ASN A 4 13.19 -9.10 45.55
CA ASN A 4 11.95 -8.33 45.52
C ASN A 4 11.24 -8.37 44.14
N LEU A 5 10.03 -8.91 44.20
CA LEU A 5 8.92 -8.81 43.26
C LEU A 5 8.14 -7.52 43.52
N SER A 6 7.52 -6.97 42.47
CA SER A 6 6.18 -6.31 42.47
C SER A 6 5.96 -5.72 41.07
N GLU A 7 5.11 -6.25 40.18
CA GLU A 7 3.64 -6.32 40.16
C GLU A 7 2.87 -4.99 40.20
N THR A 8 1.75 -5.00 39.46
CA THR A 8 0.63 -4.03 39.32
C THR A 8 0.78 -2.99 38.19
N SER A 9 -0.23 -2.65 37.36
CA SER A 9 -1.64 -3.06 37.18
C SER A 9 -2.14 -2.46 35.85
N HIS A 10 -2.71 -3.23 34.92
CA HIS A 10 -4.14 -3.33 34.58
C HIS A 10 -4.92 -2.00 34.43
N TRP A 11 -5.33 -1.69 33.19
CA TRP A 11 -6.60 -1.00 32.86
C TRP A 11 -7.16 -1.56 31.55
N HIS A 12 -8.00 -2.59 31.66
CA HIS A 12 -9.11 -2.83 30.75
C HIS A 12 -10.35 -2.21 31.39
N GLU A 13 -11.13 -1.44 30.64
CA GLU A 13 -12.48 -1.08 31.03
C GLU A 13 -13.45 -1.46 29.90
N GLU A 14 -14.15 -2.54 30.18
CA GLU A 14 -15.25 -3.14 29.45
C GLU A 14 -16.54 -2.39 29.82
N LEU A 15 -17.22 -1.77 28.85
CA LEU A 15 -18.54 -1.18 29.10
C LEU A 15 -19.64 -2.17 28.74
N VAL A 16 -20.26 -2.65 29.82
CA VAL A 16 -21.36 -3.59 29.90
C VAL A 16 -22.66 -3.01 29.33
N VAL A 17 -23.34 -3.90 28.60
CA VAL A 17 -24.71 -3.86 28.09
C VAL A 17 -25.73 -3.44 29.15
N LYS A 18 -26.69 -2.58 28.77
CA LYS A 18 -27.91 -2.36 29.54
C LYS A 18 -29.12 -2.74 28.67
N GLU A 19 -29.59 -3.98 28.83
CA GLU A 19 -30.95 -4.37 28.49
C GLU A 19 -31.92 -3.69 29.47
N ASN A 20 -33.04 -3.19 28.94
CA ASN A 20 -34.29 -3.09 29.70
C ASN A 20 -35.43 -3.51 28.78
N SER A 21 -36.29 -4.33 29.35
CA SER A 21 -37.28 -5.19 28.72
C SER A 21 -38.66 -4.53 28.50
N VAL A 22 -39.26 -4.88 27.35
CA VAL A 22 -40.64 -5.35 27.11
C VAL A 22 -41.85 -4.48 27.52
N SER A 23 -42.70 -4.09 26.55
CA SER A 23 -44.03 -4.72 26.35
C SER A 23 -44.83 -4.18 25.15
N ASN A 24 -45.46 -5.12 24.42
CA ASN A 24 -46.32 -5.06 23.23
C ASN A 24 -47.44 -4.02 23.18
N SER A 25 -47.85 -3.63 21.95
CA SER A 25 -49.26 -3.70 21.50
C SER A 25 -49.47 -3.38 20.00
N GLN A 26 -50.06 -4.34 19.29
CA GLN A 26 -51.02 -4.27 18.16
C GLN A 26 -50.75 -3.43 16.89
N MET A 27 -50.49 -4.19 15.80
CA MET A 27 -51.33 -4.37 14.60
C MET A 27 -52.06 -3.14 14.01
N SER A 28 -51.64 -2.74 12.81
CA SER A 28 -52.55 -2.27 11.76
C SER A 28 -51.94 -2.57 10.38
N ASP A 29 -52.61 -3.46 9.65
CA ASP A 29 -52.35 -3.77 8.26
C ASP A 29 -52.57 -2.53 7.38
N THR A 30 -51.55 -2.17 6.59
CA THR A 30 -51.76 -1.37 5.38
C THR A 30 -50.96 -2.00 4.24
N ASN A 31 -51.69 -2.63 3.33
CA ASN A 31 -51.21 -3.09 2.04
C ASN A 31 -50.61 -1.90 1.26
N PHE A 32 -49.29 -1.81 1.21
CA PHE A 32 -48.58 -1.02 0.21
C PHE A 32 -48.15 -1.96 -0.91
N THR A 33 -48.93 -2.00 -1.98
CA THR A 33 -48.48 -2.54 -3.26
C THR A 33 -47.47 -1.55 -3.84
N SER A 34 -46.21 -1.67 -3.39
CA SER A 34 -45.08 -0.98 -4.00
C SER A 34 -44.64 -1.80 -5.21
N LYS A 35 -45.07 -1.35 -6.38
CA LYS A 35 -44.53 -1.80 -7.67
C LYS A 35 -42.99 -1.71 -7.58
N PRO A 36 -42.21 -2.72 -8.00
CA PRO A 36 -40.78 -2.55 -8.07
C PRO A 36 -40.52 -1.51 -9.15
N GLU A 37 -40.14 -0.30 -8.74
CA GLU A 37 -39.45 0.62 -9.62
C GLU A 37 -38.18 -0.11 -10.04
N MET A 38 -38.16 -0.46 -11.33
CA MET A 38 -37.00 -0.93 -12.04
C MET A 38 -35.90 0.09 -11.76
N MET A 39 -34.97 -0.26 -10.87
CA MET A 39 -33.73 0.49 -10.70
C MET A 39 -33.11 0.55 -12.09
N ASN A 40 -33.20 1.75 -12.65
CA ASN A 40 -32.35 2.24 -13.70
C ASN A 40 -31.01 1.50 -13.65
N ASN A 41 -30.80 0.69 -14.66
CA ASN A 41 -29.51 0.17 -15.05
C ASN A 41 -28.62 1.40 -15.27
N ASN A 42 -28.02 1.87 -14.18
CA ASN A 42 -26.81 2.66 -14.20
C ASN A 42 -25.81 1.73 -14.86
N THR A 43 -25.75 1.81 -16.19
CA THR A 43 -24.59 1.39 -16.94
C THR A 43 -23.43 2.06 -16.21
N VAL A 44 -22.69 1.28 -15.42
CA VAL A 44 -21.42 1.71 -14.87
C VAL A 44 -20.62 2.05 -16.12
N GLU A 45 -20.51 3.35 -16.42
CA GLU A 45 -19.76 3.81 -17.57
C GLU A 45 -18.37 3.21 -17.41
N SER A 46 -17.96 2.42 -18.40
CA SER A 46 -16.62 1.86 -18.42
C SER A 46 -15.63 3.01 -18.29
N PRO A 47 -14.65 2.93 -17.38
CA PRO A 47 -13.72 4.03 -17.18
C PRO A 47 -13.03 4.36 -18.51
N ASP A 48 -12.90 5.65 -18.81
CA ASP A 48 -12.15 6.12 -19.98
C ASP A 48 -10.64 5.91 -19.73
N LEU A 49 -10.21 4.68 -19.96
CA LEU A 49 -8.82 4.25 -19.78
C LEU A 49 -7.88 4.99 -20.75
N GLU A 50 -8.36 5.45 -21.92
CA GLU A 50 -7.52 6.20 -22.85
C GLU A 50 -7.17 7.58 -22.29
N SER A 51 -8.16 8.29 -21.76
CA SER A 51 -7.93 9.56 -21.05
C SER A 51 -7.07 9.34 -19.79
N TYR A 52 -7.31 8.27 -19.05
CA TYR A 52 -6.51 7.94 -17.87
C TYR A 52 -5.03 7.69 -18.21
N ALA A 53 -4.73 6.91 -19.25
CA ALA A 53 -3.35 6.71 -19.72
C ALA A 53 -2.68 8.03 -20.12
N LYS A 54 -3.39 8.91 -20.84
CA LYS A 54 -2.88 10.25 -21.19
C LYS A 54 -2.56 11.08 -19.95
N LYS A 55 -3.39 10.99 -18.90
CA LYS A 55 -3.20 11.70 -17.62
C LYS A 55 -1.99 11.18 -16.85
N LEU A 56 -1.77 9.85 -16.81
CA LEU A 56 -0.61 9.26 -16.15
C LEU A 56 0.72 9.69 -16.80
N GLY A 57 0.68 10.18 -18.04
CA GLY A 57 1.88 10.39 -18.83
C GLY A 57 2.52 9.05 -19.22
N PHE A 58 3.58 9.11 -20.02
CA PHE A 58 4.32 7.93 -20.51
C PHE A 58 3.48 6.92 -21.30
N ASN A 59 4.16 6.06 -22.05
CA ASN A 59 3.49 5.03 -22.84
C ASN A 59 3.40 3.73 -22.04
N PHE A 60 2.63 3.73 -20.94
CA PHE A 60 2.31 2.51 -20.17
C PHE A 60 1.42 1.53 -20.97
N ALA A 61 0.90 1.98 -22.12
CA ALA A 61 -0.12 1.32 -22.92
C ALA A 61 0.43 0.16 -23.78
N ASN A 62 0.86 -0.93 -23.14
CA ASN A 62 1.10 -2.18 -23.86
C ASN A 62 -0.10 -3.14 -23.79
N ASN A 63 -0.98 -3.03 -22.78
CA ASN A 63 -2.28 -3.70 -22.77
C ASN A 63 -3.32 -2.95 -21.91
N LYS A 64 -4.62 -3.17 -22.17
CA LYS A 64 -5.73 -2.53 -21.45
C LYS A 64 -5.97 -3.10 -20.05
N ASP A 65 -5.58 -4.35 -19.83
CA ASP A 65 -5.86 -5.06 -18.58
C ASP A 65 -4.97 -4.56 -17.45
N ASP A 66 -3.68 -4.36 -17.70
CA ASP A 66 -2.70 -3.77 -16.78
C ASP A 66 -3.08 -2.34 -16.43
N LEU A 67 -3.47 -1.55 -17.44
CA LEU A 67 -3.97 -0.20 -17.20
C LEU A 67 -5.23 -0.21 -16.34
N LYS A 68 -6.12 -1.20 -16.51
CA LYS A 68 -7.28 -1.38 -15.65
C LYS A 68 -6.88 -1.78 -14.23
N LYS A 69 -5.93 -2.71 -14.04
CA LYS A 69 -5.40 -3.06 -12.71
C LYS A 69 -4.86 -1.83 -11.98
N PHE A 70 -4.05 -1.03 -12.67
CA PHE A 70 -3.50 0.19 -12.10
C PHE A 70 -4.59 1.23 -11.80
N TYR A 71 -5.60 1.36 -12.67
CA TYR A 71 -6.77 2.20 -12.41
C TYR A 71 -7.55 1.76 -11.17
N ASP A 72 -7.79 0.45 -11.02
CA ASP A 72 -8.51 -0.10 -9.87
C ASP A 72 -7.72 0.12 -8.56
N PHE A 73 -6.39 0.04 -8.60
CA PHE A 73 -5.50 0.31 -7.47
C PHE A 73 -5.46 1.80 -7.09
N ALA A 74 -5.17 2.68 -8.04
CA ALA A 74 -4.83 4.08 -7.75
C ALA A 74 -6.06 5.01 -7.73
N GLY A 75 -7.14 4.61 -8.42
CA GLY A 75 -8.35 5.39 -8.61
C GLY A 75 -8.26 6.42 -9.76
N PRO A 76 -9.42 6.95 -10.20
CA PRO A 76 -9.50 7.85 -11.36
C PRO A 76 -8.74 9.17 -11.18
N ASP A 77 -8.66 9.64 -9.93
CA ASP A 77 -8.08 10.93 -9.60
C ASP A 77 -6.59 10.88 -9.31
N PHE A 78 -5.95 9.72 -9.47
CA PHE A 78 -4.53 9.56 -9.22
C PHE A 78 -3.67 10.54 -10.03
N ILE A 79 -2.65 11.07 -9.36
CA ILE A 79 -1.61 11.95 -9.91
C ILE A 79 -0.28 11.47 -9.32
N TRP A 80 0.72 11.28 -10.18
CA TRP A 80 2.07 10.94 -9.75
C TRP A 80 2.64 12.05 -8.86
N PRO A 81 3.31 11.71 -7.75
CA PRO A 81 4.16 12.66 -7.04
C PRO A 81 5.14 13.33 -8.01
N SER A 82 5.22 14.65 -7.98
CA SER A 82 6.14 15.46 -8.81
C SER A 82 7.64 15.17 -8.61
N THR A 83 8.00 14.51 -7.50
CA THR A 83 9.36 14.05 -7.19
C THR A 83 9.69 12.70 -7.80
N MET A 84 8.72 11.98 -8.39
CA MET A 84 8.99 10.71 -9.06
C MET A 84 9.60 10.91 -10.45
N THR A 85 10.56 10.05 -10.78
CA THR A 85 11.10 9.94 -12.12
C THR A 85 10.20 9.04 -12.99
N GLU A 86 10.39 9.10 -14.31
CA GLU A 86 9.76 8.15 -15.24
C GLU A 86 10.06 6.69 -14.86
N TYR A 87 11.26 6.41 -14.37
CA TYR A 87 11.65 5.08 -13.90
C TYR A 87 10.84 4.65 -12.69
N ASP A 88 10.64 5.52 -11.69
CA ASP A 88 9.85 5.21 -10.50
C ASP A 88 8.39 4.92 -10.88
N CYS A 89 7.82 5.74 -11.77
CA CYS A 89 6.46 5.53 -12.28
C CYS A 89 6.33 4.18 -13.00
N HIS A 90 7.33 3.80 -13.81
CA HIS A 90 7.37 2.49 -14.47
C HIS A 90 7.47 1.34 -13.47
N ASP A 91 8.38 1.41 -12.51
CA ASP A 91 8.54 0.36 -11.49
C ASP A 91 7.24 0.18 -10.69
N ILE A 92 6.59 1.26 -10.28
CA ILE A 92 5.30 1.20 -9.58
C ILE A 92 4.21 0.60 -10.45
N PHE A 93 4.14 0.99 -11.73
CA PHE A 93 3.20 0.38 -12.66
C PHE A 93 3.44 -1.14 -12.73
N TYR A 94 4.69 -1.58 -12.89
CA TYR A 94 5.05 -3.00 -12.92
C TYR A 94 4.70 -3.73 -11.62
N TYR A 95 4.95 -3.13 -10.45
CA TYR A 95 4.58 -3.74 -9.16
C TYR A 95 3.09 -4.02 -9.03
N ILE A 96 2.23 -3.24 -9.69
CA ILE A 96 0.78 -3.44 -9.66
C ILE A 96 0.30 -4.41 -10.74
N THR A 97 0.95 -4.42 -11.90
CA THR A 97 0.40 -5.10 -13.07
C THR A 97 0.97 -6.49 -13.29
N ASP A 98 2.21 -6.71 -12.88
CA ASP A 98 2.91 -7.98 -13.02
C ASP A 98 2.63 -8.90 -11.83
N SER A 99 2.11 -10.10 -12.13
CA SER A 99 1.78 -11.12 -11.13
C SER A 99 2.99 -11.66 -10.36
N GLU A 100 4.22 -11.46 -10.84
CA GLU A 100 5.43 -11.83 -10.09
C GLU A 100 5.52 -11.09 -8.74
N TRP A 101 4.88 -9.93 -8.63
CA TRP A 101 4.86 -9.14 -7.41
C TRP A 101 3.68 -9.47 -6.49
N ASP A 102 2.74 -10.30 -6.90
CA ASP A 102 1.62 -10.69 -6.03
C ASP A 102 2.12 -11.57 -4.86
N PRO A 103 1.71 -11.30 -3.61
CA PRO A 103 0.74 -10.28 -3.16
C PRO A 103 1.38 -8.97 -2.64
N VAL A 104 2.69 -8.80 -2.78
CA VAL A 104 3.44 -7.68 -2.15
C VAL A 104 3.46 -6.40 -2.99
N GLY A 105 3.14 -6.49 -4.28
CA GLY A 105 3.26 -5.41 -5.25
C GLY A 105 2.46 -4.16 -4.89
N GLU A 106 1.20 -4.32 -4.46
CA GLU A 106 0.37 -3.20 -3.99
C GLU A 106 0.97 -2.46 -2.80
N GLU A 107 1.58 -3.20 -1.87
CA GLU A 107 2.20 -2.64 -0.68
C GLU A 107 3.50 -1.90 -1.02
N VAL A 108 4.34 -2.49 -1.89
CA VAL A 108 5.56 -1.83 -2.41
C VAL A 108 5.20 -0.53 -3.12
N ALA A 109 4.21 -0.57 -4.02
CA ALA A 109 3.71 0.61 -4.74
C ALA A 109 3.18 1.67 -3.79
N THR A 110 2.33 1.28 -2.83
CA THR A 110 1.73 2.19 -1.83
C THR A 110 2.81 2.88 -1.01
N ASN A 111 3.79 2.12 -0.50
CA ASN A 111 4.84 2.67 0.34
C ASN A 111 5.81 3.57 -0.44
N THR A 112 6.11 3.22 -1.70
CA THR A 112 6.92 4.05 -2.60
C THR A 112 6.21 5.37 -2.91
N ILE A 113 4.93 5.34 -3.28
CA ILE A 113 4.12 6.57 -3.50
C ILE A 113 4.08 7.43 -2.24
N ALA A 114 3.88 6.82 -1.07
CA ALA A 114 3.86 7.55 0.20
C ALA A 114 5.20 8.25 0.49
N TYR A 115 6.33 7.58 0.24
CA TYR A 115 7.66 8.17 0.40
C TYR A 115 7.82 9.47 -0.40
N HIS A 116 7.48 9.45 -1.69
CA HIS A 116 7.60 10.64 -2.54
C HIS A 116 6.63 11.76 -2.14
N ARG A 117 5.41 11.42 -1.71
CA ARG A 117 4.48 12.42 -1.13
C ARG A 117 5.01 13.05 0.14
N LEU A 118 5.74 12.29 0.97
CA LEU A 118 6.40 12.82 2.17
C LEU A 118 7.56 13.77 1.81
N ILE A 119 8.31 13.49 0.74
CA ILE A 119 9.31 14.43 0.22
C ILE A 119 8.65 15.72 -0.25
N GLU A 120 7.60 15.64 -1.06
CA GLU A 120 6.88 16.81 -1.61
C GLU A 120 6.25 17.70 -0.55
N SER A 121 5.78 17.10 0.53
CA SER A 121 5.22 17.84 1.67
C SER A 121 6.30 18.33 2.65
N GLU A 122 7.58 18.20 2.31
CA GLU A 122 8.72 18.55 3.16
C GLU A 122 8.68 17.88 4.55
N ALA A 123 8.04 16.71 4.67
CA ALA A 123 7.82 16.03 5.95
C ALA A 123 9.13 15.62 6.66
N PHE A 124 10.23 15.58 5.93
CA PHE A 124 11.55 15.24 6.44
C PHE A 124 12.48 16.43 6.66
N ARG A 125 12.01 17.68 6.50
CA ARG A 125 12.85 18.89 6.57
C ARG A 125 13.66 19.02 7.86
N ASP A 126 13.08 18.62 8.99
CA ASP A 126 13.74 18.67 10.31
C ASP A 126 14.52 17.40 10.64
N LYS A 127 14.66 16.45 9.70
CA LYS A 127 15.38 15.19 9.91
C LYS A 127 16.84 15.33 9.49
N PRO A 128 17.80 14.89 10.32
CA PRO A 128 19.20 14.78 9.94
C PRO A 128 19.40 14.00 8.64
N GLU A 129 20.32 14.49 7.79
CA GLU A 129 20.73 13.80 6.58
C GLU A 129 21.31 12.41 6.90
N GLY A 130 20.99 11.42 6.06
CA GLY A 130 21.46 10.04 6.22
C GLY A 130 20.61 9.16 7.14
N MET A 131 19.64 9.75 7.85
CA MET A 131 18.60 8.97 8.52
C MET A 131 17.80 8.16 7.50
N HIS A 132 17.35 6.97 7.88
CA HIS A 132 16.47 6.15 7.06
C HIS A 132 15.05 6.17 7.59
N VAL A 133 14.07 6.09 6.69
CA VAL A 133 12.66 5.98 7.03
C VAL A 133 12.16 4.59 6.68
N LEU A 134 11.37 4.01 7.58
CA LEU A 134 10.60 2.79 7.35
C LEU A 134 9.14 3.17 7.15
N ILE A 135 8.59 2.84 5.99
CA ILE A 135 7.19 3.08 5.63
C ILE A 135 6.49 1.74 5.42
N VAL A 136 5.32 1.62 6.05
CA VAL A 136 4.43 0.45 5.96
C VAL A 136 2.98 0.96 5.89
N HIS A 137 2.18 0.37 5.02
CA HIS A 137 0.80 0.73 4.70
C HIS A 137 0.63 2.23 4.39
N GLY A 138 1.59 2.77 3.63
CA GLY A 138 1.64 4.17 3.23
C GLY A 138 1.92 5.16 4.36
N LYS A 139 2.40 4.69 5.52
CA LYS A 139 2.66 5.53 6.70
C LYS A 139 4.07 5.31 7.23
N VAL A 140 4.67 6.38 7.77
CA VAL A 140 5.93 6.26 8.50
C VAL A 140 5.71 5.43 9.75
N LEU A 141 6.40 4.30 9.83
CA LEU A 141 6.40 3.43 10.99
C LEU A 141 7.54 3.78 11.95
N ASN A 142 8.74 4.03 11.42
CA ASN A 142 9.90 4.37 12.24
C ASN A 142 10.98 5.11 11.46
N TYR A 143 11.92 5.69 12.20
CA TYR A 143 13.14 6.29 11.68
C TYR A 143 14.38 5.61 12.26
N TYR A 144 15.45 5.56 11.48
CA TYR A 144 16.72 4.95 11.85
C TYR A 144 17.83 5.98 11.62
N GLU A 145 18.78 6.08 12.56
CA GLU A 145 19.90 7.03 12.44
C GLU A 145 20.81 6.73 11.25
N LYS A 146 20.84 5.47 10.82
CA LYS A 146 21.67 4.94 9.74
C LYS A 146 20.99 3.73 9.08
N ASP A 147 21.59 3.24 8.00
CA ASP A 147 21.20 1.97 7.37
C ASP A 147 21.34 0.81 8.37
N VAL A 148 20.52 -0.23 8.16
CA VAL A 148 20.49 -1.45 8.99
C VAL A 148 21.39 -2.53 8.38
N SER A 149 21.77 -3.53 9.17
CA SER A 149 22.49 -4.69 8.62
C SER A 149 21.61 -5.46 7.64
N TRP A 150 22.21 -6.33 6.82
CA TRP A 150 21.44 -7.17 5.90
C TRP A 150 20.49 -8.11 6.65
N GLU A 151 20.93 -8.66 7.79
CA GLU A 151 20.12 -9.52 8.65
C GLU A 151 18.91 -8.76 9.22
N GLU A 152 19.14 -7.55 9.73
CA GLU A 152 18.06 -6.67 10.21
C GLU A 152 17.10 -6.29 9.07
N TYR A 153 17.62 -6.04 7.86
CA TYR A 153 16.81 -5.77 6.69
C TYR A 153 15.91 -6.95 6.31
N GLU A 154 16.44 -8.17 6.33
CA GLU A 154 15.65 -9.40 6.10
C GLU A 154 14.59 -9.63 7.17
N GLU A 155 14.90 -9.33 8.44
CA GLU A 155 13.92 -9.41 9.53
C GLU A 155 12.78 -8.41 9.31
N LEU A 156 13.11 -7.19 8.90
CA LEU A 156 12.11 -6.20 8.52
C LEU A 156 11.28 -6.65 7.31
N GLU A 157 11.88 -7.32 6.33
CA GLU A 157 11.17 -7.81 5.14
C GLU A 157 10.20 -8.94 5.50
N LYS A 158 10.64 -9.88 6.35
CA LYS A 158 9.78 -10.96 6.86
C LYS A 158 8.63 -10.41 7.71
N LYS A 159 8.88 -9.35 8.48
CA LYS A 159 7.89 -8.74 9.38
C LYS A 159 6.90 -7.84 8.65
N TYR A 160 7.37 -7.11 7.64
CA TYR A 160 6.58 -6.16 6.86
C TYR A 160 6.85 -6.37 5.36
N PRO A 161 6.29 -7.43 4.73
CA PRO A 161 6.46 -7.67 3.31
C PRO A 161 6.04 -6.46 2.49
N GLY A 162 6.87 -6.05 1.52
CA GLY A 162 6.60 -4.87 0.69
C GLY A 162 6.85 -3.53 1.37
N LYS A 163 7.51 -3.51 2.54
CA LYS A 163 7.96 -2.29 3.20
C LYS A 163 8.81 -1.42 2.27
N TYR A 164 8.81 -0.12 2.54
CA TYR A 164 9.78 0.78 1.95
C TYR A 164 10.77 1.25 3.01
N PHE A 165 12.05 0.97 2.79
CA PHE A 165 13.14 1.37 3.67
C PHE A 165 14.21 2.08 2.84
N ALA A 166 14.35 3.38 3.07
CA ALA A 166 15.23 4.22 2.26
C ALA A 166 15.85 5.36 3.10
N PRO A 167 17.04 5.85 2.71
CA PRO A 167 17.60 7.05 3.30
C PRO A 167 16.71 8.26 2.96
N ILE A 168 16.52 9.12 3.95
CA ILE A 168 16.01 10.48 3.81
C ILE A 168 17.11 11.28 3.16
N THR A 169 16.95 11.55 1.88
CA THR A 169 17.85 12.39 1.10
C THR A 169 17.06 13.54 0.49
N GLU A 170 17.73 14.68 0.28
CA GLU A 170 17.19 15.76 -0.56
C GLU A 170 17.15 15.39 -2.05
N LYS A 171 17.78 14.27 -2.44
CA LYS A 171 17.85 13.78 -3.82
C LYS A 171 17.41 12.33 -3.89
N THR A 172 16.34 12.08 -4.64
CA THR A 172 15.78 10.76 -5.00
C THR A 172 16.85 9.69 -5.08
N VAL A 173 16.89 8.80 -4.09
CA VAL A 173 17.75 7.62 -4.12
C VAL A 173 17.11 6.59 -5.03
N LEU A 174 17.91 6.03 -5.93
CA LEU A 174 17.57 4.84 -6.70
C LEU A 174 16.91 3.82 -5.79
N LEU A 175 15.67 3.44 -6.13
CA LEU A 175 15.00 2.30 -5.54
C LEU A 175 16.00 1.15 -5.49
N ARG A 176 16.28 0.64 -4.28
CA ARG A 176 17.14 -0.53 -4.11
C ARG A 176 16.37 -1.68 -4.74
N ARG A 177 16.65 -1.92 -6.03
CA ARG A 177 15.92 -2.84 -6.89
C ARG A 177 15.85 -4.19 -6.17
N PHE A 178 14.65 -4.53 -5.71
CA PHE A 178 14.39 -5.87 -5.19
C PHE A 178 14.54 -6.81 -6.38
N PHE A 179 15.56 -7.67 -6.35
CA PHE A 179 15.55 -8.84 -7.21
C PHE A 179 14.43 -9.73 -6.69
N ALA A 180 13.39 -9.93 -7.51
CA ALA A 180 12.47 -11.03 -7.33
C ALA A 180 13.30 -12.31 -7.10
N ASN A 181 12.87 -13.10 -6.13
CA ASN A 181 13.55 -14.30 -5.67
C ASN A 181 14.09 -15.15 -6.82
N ASP A 182 15.39 -15.40 -6.77
CA ASP A 182 16.01 -16.65 -7.18
C ASP A 182 15.91 -17.08 -8.67
N ASP A 183 16.54 -16.31 -9.55
CA ASP A 183 16.91 -16.76 -10.90
C ASP A 183 18.12 -17.75 -10.89
N THR A 184 18.40 -18.40 -9.75
CA THR A 184 19.50 -19.38 -9.62
C THR A 184 19.14 -20.79 -10.12
N ILE A 185 17.87 -21.06 -10.47
CA ILE A 185 17.43 -22.36 -11.00
C ILE A 185 17.47 -22.44 -12.55
N ARG A 186 17.87 -21.38 -13.26
CA ARG A 186 18.00 -21.42 -14.74
C ARG A 186 19.42 -21.15 -15.25
N LYS A 187 20.43 -21.79 -14.65
CA LYS A 187 21.81 -21.84 -15.19
C LYS A 187 22.46 -23.24 -15.24
N GLU A 188 21.66 -24.27 -15.48
CA GLU A 188 22.12 -25.48 -16.21
C GLU A 188 21.36 -25.43 -17.54
N TRP A 189 21.90 -25.00 -18.68
CA TRP A 189 22.92 -25.64 -19.50
C TRP A 189 23.61 -24.60 -20.39
N GLN A 190 24.75 -24.07 -19.94
CA GLN A 190 25.79 -23.60 -20.86
C GLN A 190 27.14 -24.04 -20.30
N GLY A 191 27.47 -25.28 -20.62
CA GLY A 191 28.73 -25.89 -20.21
C GLY A 191 28.99 -27.18 -20.97
N ARG A 192 29.36 -27.08 -22.25
CA ARG A 192 30.62 -27.60 -22.82
C ARG A 192 30.63 -27.46 -24.34
N LEU A 193 31.84 -27.12 -24.79
CA LEU A 193 32.36 -26.99 -26.16
C LEU A 193 31.88 -28.07 -27.13
#